data_AF-A0AA43BFG9-F1
#
_entry.id   AF-A0AA43BFG9-F1
#
_cell.length_a   1.000
_cell.length_b   1.000
_cell.length_c   1.000
_cell.angle_alpha   90.00
_cell.angle_beta   90.00
_cell.angle_gamma   90.00
#
_symmetry.space_group_name_H-M   'P 1'
#
loop_
_entity.id
_entity.type
_entity.pdbx_description
1 polymer ?
#
loop_
_entity_poly.entity_id
_entity_poly.type
_entity_poly.pdbx_seq_one_letter_code
_entity_poly.pdbx_strand_id
1 'polypeptide(L)'
;MQTPYVPHRFGQEVETKLRSRMNWLTAGVASSIAWPQEDVWVVYGGNDYILRGLERSGEASPPGITVPCERAEIDEALSRIYKFASVLSWFHQGYVDVSGHVWGSHPILYGDRRHVFSTGGTYSVRAFDCNHMPLIEGDAMRKSLAFWREGQRLRGVHDSYSFLSFYKVIESQFSKARSKQKVEWIRSNIELLSDDAAARVAELRNEGRDVSRHLFESGRCAVAHAAMEEEIIDPDIPRDRRRLREDLVVMAGLAQRYIANELGVPDRSVLYRTRNRLQPWDPMFHPVTLQQLRSGEYPDDLGNFDNRIVSIGLWPDGAIRGMERMIVRVQSVSQGVIEAALVNERETVIVAAYLDFPHGVAHINIERGGVRDGESPPLEEDLRAFYTLYYNVLGNRVAELTIDGFEPVDCEVVIPVNMMLTLPPHEAVEATVSEVLAKYGHAPVAEAPTIPNHT
;
A
#
# COMPACT_ATOMS: atom_id res chain seq x y z
N MET A 1 -16.43 1.29 1.58
CA MET A 1 -15.42 2.35 1.37
C MET A 1 -14.76 2.11 0.02
N GLN A 2 -14.46 3.14 -0.75
CA GLN A 2 -13.80 2.99 -2.06
C GLN A 2 -12.28 2.96 -1.89
N THR A 3 -11.62 2.06 -2.61
CA THR A 3 -10.17 1.84 -2.60
C THR A 3 -9.70 1.68 -4.04
N PRO A 4 -9.70 2.78 -4.83
CA PRO A 4 -9.45 2.72 -6.26
C PRO A 4 -7.97 2.45 -6.56
N TYR A 5 -7.69 1.87 -7.72
CA TYR A 5 -6.34 1.84 -8.24
C TYR A 5 -5.79 3.25 -8.41
N VAL A 6 -4.57 3.47 -7.92
CA VAL A 6 -3.85 4.74 -8.00
C VAL A 6 -2.63 4.53 -8.92
N PRO A 7 -2.67 5.00 -10.17
CA PRO A 7 -1.52 4.90 -11.06
C PRO A 7 -0.33 5.70 -10.51
N HIS A 8 0.84 5.06 -10.49
CA HIS A 8 2.09 5.69 -10.07
C HIS A 8 2.93 5.99 -11.32
N ARG A 9 3.21 7.27 -11.57
CA ARG A 9 4.03 7.70 -12.71
C ARG A 9 5.39 8.17 -12.22
N PHE A 10 6.43 7.83 -12.98
CA PHE A 10 7.83 8.09 -12.63
C PHE A 10 8.58 8.74 -13.80
N GLY A 11 9.80 9.23 -13.54
CA GLY A 11 10.71 9.71 -14.59
C GLY A 11 10.15 10.84 -15.45
N GLN A 12 10.25 10.68 -16.78
CA GLN A 12 9.94 11.74 -17.76
C GLN A 12 8.49 12.24 -17.68
N GLU A 13 7.53 11.40 -17.31
CA GLU A 13 6.14 11.82 -17.12
C GLU A 13 6.01 12.85 -15.98
N VAL A 14 6.71 12.61 -14.87
CA VAL A 14 6.73 13.52 -13.72
C VAL A 14 7.40 14.83 -14.09
N GLU A 15 8.55 14.77 -14.78
CA GLU A 15 9.25 15.97 -15.26
C GLU A 15 8.39 16.80 -16.20
N THR A 16 7.69 16.15 -17.13
CA THR A 16 6.78 16.81 -18.07
C THR A 16 5.62 17.47 -17.32
N LYS A 17 5.03 16.77 -16.35
CA LYS A 17 3.96 17.32 -15.51
C LYS A 17 4.42 18.56 -14.74
N LEU A 18 5.59 18.53 -14.13
CA LEU A 18 6.16 19.66 -13.38
C LEU A 18 6.44 20.88 -14.24
N ARG A 19 6.77 20.68 -15.53
CA ARG A 19 6.99 21.76 -16.52
C ARG A 19 5.72 22.20 -17.24
N SER A 20 4.64 21.44 -17.13
CA SER A 20 3.40 21.68 -17.90
C SER A 20 2.64 22.94 -17.50
N ARG A 21 2.92 23.50 -16.32
CA ARG A 21 2.23 24.68 -15.80
C ARG A 21 3.10 25.50 -14.88
N MET A 22 2.64 26.72 -14.66
CA MET A 22 3.10 27.60 -13.60
C MET A 22 2.30 27.36 -12.31
N ASN A 23 2.78 27.94 -11.21
CA ASN A 23 2.12 28.01 -9.90
C ASN A 23 2.01 26.66 -9.20
N TRP A 24 3.00 26.40 -8.36
CA TRP A 24 3.18 25.18 -7.59
C TRP A 24 3.32 25.49 -6.10
N LEU A 25 2.71 24.65 -5.28
CA LEU A 25 2.92 24.64 -3.84
C LEU A 25 3.68 23.35 -3.48
N THR A 26 4.80 23.50 -2.79
CA THR A 26 5.55 22.37 -2.23
C THR A 26 5.54 22.46 -0.71
N ALA A 27 5.08 21.40 -0.07
CA ALA A 27 5.22 21.19 1.36
C ALA A 27 6.37 20.24 1.63
N GLY A 28 7.34 20.62 2.47
CA GLY A 28 8.36 19.69 2.94
C GLY A 28 7.77 18.75 3.98
N VAL A 29 8.22 17.49 4.02
CA VAL A 29 7.64 16.49 4.92
C VAL A 29 8.69 15.80 5.78
N ALA A 30 8.39 15.58 7.05
CA ALA A 30 9.08 14.62 7.90
C ALA A 30 8.29 13.31 7.91
N SER A 31 8.95 12.17 7.79
CA SER A 31 8.27 10.88 7.60
C SER A 31 8.87 9.77 8.47
N SER A 32 8.04 8.84 8.94
CA SER A 32 8.50 7.53 9.42
C SER A 32 8.17 6.37 8.48
N ILE A 33 7.39 6.63 7.44
CA ILE A 33 7.13 5.64 6.41
C ILE A 33 8.30 5.66 5.44
N ALA A 34 8.51 4.53 4.75
CA ALA A 34 9.46 4.53 3.65
C ALA A 34 9.01 5.54 2.59
N TRP A 35 9.93 6.36 2.12
CA TRP A 35 9.66 7.42 1.15
C TRP A 35 10.20 7.02 -0.23
N PRO A 36 9.61 7.48 -1.34
CA PRO A 36 10.14 7.19 -2.66
C PRO A 36 11.55 7.75 -2.84
N GLN A 37 12.40 6.96 -3.52
CA GLN A 37 13.73 7.40 -3.92
C GLN A 37 13.66 8.47 -5.02
N GLU A 38 12.84 8.25 -6.04
CA GLU A 38 12.61 9.19 -7.15
C GLU A 38 11.30 9.97 -6.99
N ASP A 39 11.08 11.02 -7.78
CA ASP A 39 9.79 11.70 -7.79
C ASP A 39 8.68 10.77 -8.31
N VAL A 40 7.53 10.79 -7.63
CA VAL A 40 6.35 9.98 -8.00
C VAL A 40 5.14 10.88 -8.15
N TRP A 41 4.45 10.78 -9.28
CA TRP A 41 3.17 11.45 -9.50
C TRP A 41 2.02 10.46 -9.35
N VAL A 42 1.09 10.79 -8.46
CA VAL A 42 -0.14 10.04 -8.21
C VAL A 42 -1.36 10.95 -8.32
N VAL A 43 -2.49 10.37 -8.73
CA VAL A 43 -3.80 11.04 -8.72
C VAL A 43 -4.67 10.41 -7.65
N TYR A 44 -5.01 11.18 -6.62
CA TYR A 44 -5.79 10.69 -5.47
C TYR A 44 -6.96 11.62 -5.18
N GLY A 45 -8.17 11.06 -5.07
CA GLY A 45 -9.40 11.85 -4.87
C GLY A 45 -9.58 12.95 -5.93
N GLY A 46 -9.23 12.65 -7.19
CA GLY A 46 -9.30 13.59 -8.32
C GLY A 46 -8.25 14.71 -8.33
N ASN A 47 -7.25 14.67 -7.44
CA ASN A 47 -6.22 15.69 -7.34
C ASN A 47 -4.82 15.13 -7.62
N ASP A 48 -3.96 15.94 -8.24
CA ASP A 48 -2.56 15.61 -8.49
C ASP A 48 -1.71 15.80 -7.24
N TYR A 49 -0.93 14.77 -6.88
CA TYR A 49 0.11 14.85 -5.87
C TYR A 49 1.42 14.35 -6.44
N ILE A 50 2.48 15.14 -6.32
CA ILE A 50 3.83 14.75 -6.72
C ILE A 50 4.65 14.61 -5.45
N LEU A 51 4.93 13.38 -5.05
CA LEU A 51 5.85 13.08 -3.96
C LEU A 51 7.26 13.32 -4.47
N ARG A 52 7.96 14.26 -3.83
CA ARG A 52 9.34 14.63 -4.16
C ARG A 52 10.27 13.58 -3.56
N GLY A 53 11.07 12.95 -4.41
CA GLY A 53 11.96 11.84 -4.03
C GLY A 53 13.11 12.28 -3.12
N LEU A 54 13.73 11.30 -2.46
CA LEU A 54 14.93 11.48 -1.65
C LEU A 54 16.22 11.62 -2.48
N GLU A 55 16.16 11.27 -3.76
CA GLU A 55 17.27 11.38 -4.70
C GLU A 55 16.81 12.08 -5.98
N ARG A 56 17.66 12.97 -6.49
CA ARG A 56 17.43 13.65 -7.76
C ARG A 56 18.76 13.86 -8.47
N SER A 57 18.88 13.31 -9.67
CA SER A 57 20.11 13.39 -10.48
C SER A 57 21.34 12.86 -9.74
N GLY A 58 21.18 11.79 -8.93
CA GLY A 58 22.27 11.20 -8.15
C GLY A 58 22.59 11.91 -6.82
N GLU A 59 21.88 13.00 -6.49
CA GLU A 59 22.08 13.74 -5.25
C GLU A 59 20.91 13.61 -4.28
N ALA A 60 21.21 13.65 -2.98
CA ALA A 60 20.19 13.73 -1.94
C ALA A 60 19.29 14.97 -2.11
N SER A 61 17.99 14.76 -1.96
CA SER A 61 16.92 15.75 -2.11
C SER A 61 15.99 15.70 -0.89
N PRO A 62 15.51 16.85 -0.38
CA PRO A 62 14.54 16.86 0.71
C PRO A 62 13.20 16.28 0.23
N PRO A 63 12.56 15.39 1.01
CA PRO A 63 11.25 14.86 0.69
C PRO A 63 10.17 15.94 0.83
N GLY A 64 9.14 15.84 0.01
CA GLY A 64 8.04 16.79 0.02
C GLY A 64 6.85 16.32 -0.80
N ILE A 65 5.76 17.06 -0.71
CA ILE A 65 4.57 16.87 -1.53
C ILE A 65 4.34 18.16 -2.30
N THR A 66 4.30 18.05 -3.62
CA THR A 66 4.08 19.16 -4.54
C THR A 66 2.73 19.00 -5.22
N VAL A 67 1.94 20.08 -5.21
CA VAL A 67 0.61 20.12 -5.84
C VAL A 67 0.47 21.38 -6.70
N PRO A 68 -0.34 21.33 -7.77
CA PRO A 68 -0.75 22.54 -8.49
C PRO A 68 -1.51 23.48 -7.54
N CYS A 69 -1.20 24.78 -7.56
CA CYS A 69 -1.80 25.74 -6.64
C CYS A 69 -1.73 27.17 -7.16
N GLU A 70 -2.89 27.80 -7.40
CA GLU A 70 -2.94 29.24 -7.60
C GLU A 70 -2.65 29.99 -6.29
N ARG A 71 -2.10 31.21 -6.39
CA ARG A 71 -1.68 31.96 -5.20
C ARG A 71 -2.83 32.25 -4.22
N ALA A 72 -4.05 32.42 -4.74
CA ALA A 72 -5.23 32.67 -3.92
C ALA A 72 -5.73 31.42 -3.17
N GLU A 73 -5.23 30.22 -3.51
CA GLU A 73 -5.74 28.93 -3.05
C GLU A 73 -4.76 28.18 -2.14
N ILE A 74 -3.72 28.87 -1.63
CA ILE A 74 -2.64 28.25 -0.84
C ILE A 74 -3.19 27.47 0.36
N ASP A 75 -4.10 28.05 1.14
CA ASP A 75 -4.66 27.40 2.33
C ASP A 75 -5.49 26.15 1.96
N GLU A 76 -6.20 26.19 0.84
CA GLU A 76 -6.97 25.04 0.36
C GLU A 76 -6.02 23.93 -0.11
N ALA A 77 -4.99 24.28 -0.89
CA ALA A 77 -3.97 23.35 -1.34
C ALA A 77 -3.20 22.72 -0.18
N LEU A 78 -2.83 23.50 0.84
CA LEU A 78 -2.24 22.98 2.08
C LEU A 78 -3.20 22.04 2.80
N SER A 79 -4.49 22.40 2.90
CA SER A 79 -5.51 21.53 3.48
C SER A 79 -5.57 20.17 2.75
N ARG A 80 -5.48 20.18 1.42
CA ARG A 80 -5.40 18.95 0.60
C ARG A 80 -4.14 18.14 0.90
N ILE A 81 -2.97 18.78 0.97
CA ILE A 81 -1.71 18.12 1.35
C ILE A 81 -1.83 17.49 2.75
N TYR A 82 -2.35 18.20 3.74
CA TYR A 82 -2.57 17.65 5.08
C TYR A 82 -3.50 16.45 5.05
N LYS A 83 -4.60 16.49 4.31
CA LYS A 83 -5.51 15.34 4.19
C LYS A 83 -4.79 14.14 3.57
N PHE A 84 -4.08 14.34 2.46
CA PHE A 84 -3.32 13.29 1.79
C PHE A 84 -2.25 12.67 2.70
N ALA A 85 -1.47 13.51 3.40
CA ALA A 85 -0.45 13.05 4.34
C ALA A 85 -1.04 12.24 5.52
N SER A 86 -2.24 12.59 5.98
CA SER A 86 -2.96 11.79 7.00
C SER A 86 -3.36 10.41 6.48
N VAL A 87 -3.79 10.29 5.22
CA VAL A 87 -4.13 8.97 4.66
C VAL A 87 -2.88 8.13 4.44
N LEU A 88 -1.79 8.71 3.91
CA LEU A 88 -0.50 8.00 3.78
C LEU A 88 0.03 7.50 5.12
N SER A 89 -0.02 8.36 6.16
CA SER A 89 0.36 8.03 7.53
C SER A 89 -0.42 6.82 8.07
N TRP A 90 -1.73 6.79 7.86
CA TRP A 90 -2.56 5.65 8.26
C TRP A 90 -2.27 4.40 7.41
N PHE A 91 -2.25 4.54 6.10
CA PHE A 91 -2.10 3.42 5.17
C PHE A 91 -0.81 2.63 5.41
N HIS A 92 0.29 3.33 5.68
CA HIS A 92 1.60 2.73 5.99
C HIS A 92 1.91 2.60 7.48
N GLN A 93 0.95 2.87 8.37
CA GLN A 93 1.11 2.75 9.83
C GLN A 93 2.29 3.56 10.42
N GLY A 94 2.54 4.76 9.87
CA GLY A 94 3.60 5.68 10.32
C GLY A 94 3.11 7.12 10.42
N TYR A 95 4.00 8.11 10.30
CA TYR A 95 3.65 9.52 10.14
C TYR A 95 4.22 10.09 8.85
N VAL A 96 3.51 11.07 8.28
CA VAL A 96 3.97 11.98 7.23
C VAL A 96 3.51 13.36 7.66
N ASP A 97 4.40 14.16 8.22
CA ASP A 97 4.10 15.46 8.82
C ASP A 97 4.65 16.61 7.98
N VAL A 98 3.89 17.69 7.82
CA VAL A 98 4.31 18.83 7.00
C VAL A 98 5.11 19.80 7.86
N SER A 99 6.39 19.98 7.55
CA SER A 99 7.31 20.85 8.28
C SER A 99 7.22 22.33 7.86
N GLY A 100 6.63 22.59 6.70
CA GLY A 100 6.36 23.91 6.17
C GLY A 100 6.20 23.86 4.66
N HIS A 101 6.08 25.03 4.01
CA HIS A 101 5.76 25.10 2.60
C HIS A 101 6.37 26.30 1.88
N VAL A 102 6.47 26.19 0.56
CA VAL A 102 6.85 27.27 -0.36
C VAL A 102 5.93 27.24 -1.56
N TRP A 103 5.50 28.43 -1.99
CA TRP A 103 4.77 28.62 -3.24
C TRP A 103 5.68 29.32 -4.24
N GLY A 104 5.61 28.90 -5.51
CA GLY A 104 6.43 29.48 -6.56
C GLY A 104 5.84 29.31 -7.95
N SER A 105 6.36 30.09 -8.90
CA SER A 105 6.02 29.97 -10.31
C SER A 105 6.45 28.62 -10.92
N HIS A 106 7.41 27.95 -10.29
CA HIS A 106 7.94 26.63 -10.63
C HIS A 106 8.00 25.78 -9.34
N PRO A 107 8.11 24.45 -9.41
CA PRO A 107 8.24 23.60 -8.22
C PRO A 107 9.56 23.89 -7.49
N ILE A 108 9.46 24.54 -6.34
CA ILE A 108 10.59 24.84 -5.44
C ILE A 108 10.58 23.79 -4.32
N LEU A 109 11.73 23.20 -3.99
CA LEU A 109 11.86 22.28 -2.87
C LEU A 109 11.87 23.04 -1.54
N TYR A 110 11.26 22.46 -0.50
CA TYR A 110 11.21 23.05 0.84
C TYR A 110 12.05 22.25 1.83
N GLY A 111 12.88 22.97 2.60
CA GLY A 111 13.61 22.45 3.75
C GLY A 111 15.11 22.29 3.52
N ASP A 112 15.85 22.33 4.63
CA ASP A 112 17.28 22.01 4.66
C ASP A 112 17.45 20.48 4.52
N ARG A 113 18.33 20.06 3.61
CA ARG A 113 18.75 18.66 3.40
C ARG A 113 19.11 17.93 4.71
N ARG A 114 19.48 18.65 5.77
CA ARG A 114 19.83 18.11 7.10
C ARG A 114 18.69 18.08 8.12
N HIS A 115 17.62 18.86 7.91
CA HIS A 115 16.53 19.03 8.88
C HIS A 115 15.19 18.41 8.42
N VAL A 116 15.06 18.08 7.14
CA VAL A 116 13.96 17.25 6.65
C VAL A 116 14.35 15.79 6.83
N PHE A 117 13.82 15.17 7.88
CA PHE A 117 14.25 13.87 8.39
C PHE A 117 13.22 12.79 8.05
N SER A 118 13.68 11.71 7.40
CA SER A 118 12.96 10.44 7.35
C SER A 118 13.57 9.49 8.38
N THR A 119 12.79 9.01 9.34
CA THR A 119 13.22 7.89 10.20
C THR A 119 13.05 6.54 9.51
N GLY A 120 12.25 6.48 8.44
CA GLY A 120 12.05 5.29 7.64
C GLY A 120 13.16 5.11 6.60
N GLY A 121 13.42 3.85 6.23
CA GLY A 121 14.29 3.52 5.10
C GLY A 121 13.75 4.08 3.77
N THR A 122 14.50 3.91 2.70
CA THR A 122 14.06 4.30 1.35
C THR A 122 13.40 3.10 0.68
N TYR A 123 12.34 3.34 -0.09
CA TYR A 123 11.92 2.33 -1.07
C TYR A 123 13.02 2.19 -2.13
N SER A 124 13.13 1.01 -2.74
CA SER A 124 13.90 0.86 -3.97
C SER A 124 13.27 1.69 -5.10
N VAL A 125 14.03 1.89 -6.17
CA VAL A 125 13.56 2.56 -7.40
C VAL A 125 12.21 1.98 -7.82
N ARG A 126 11.20 2.86 -7.96
CA ARG A 126 9.83 2.51 -8.36
C ARG A 126 9.13 1.45 -7.48
N ALA A 127 9.36 1.48 -6.16
CA ALA A 127 8.70 0.58 -5.21
C ALA A 127 7.79 1.28 -4.18
N PHE A 128 7.68 2.61 -4.21
CA PHE A 128 6.72 3.31 -3.35
C PHE A 128 5.30 3.03 -3.81
N ASP A 129 4.51 2.46 -2.90
CA ASP A 129 3.18 1.91 -3.16
C ASP A 129 2.13 2.55 -2.25
N CYS A 130 1.31 3.44 -2.82
CA CYS A 130 0.04 3.86 -2.23
C CYS A 130 -1.15 3.42 -3.09
N ASN A 131 -1.02 2.29 -3.79
CA ASN A 131 -2.08 1.74 -4.60
C ASN A 131 -3.25 1.30 -3.71
N HIS A 132 -4.49 1.50 -4.18
CA HIS A 132 -5.72 1.13 -3.46
C HIS A 132 -5.91 1.83 -2.11
N MET A 133 -5.20 2.94 -1.87
CA MET A 133 -5.39 3.74 -0.66
C MET A 133 -6.86 4.21 -0.54
N PRO A 134 -7.51 4.08 0.64
CA PRO A 134 -8.93 4.37 0.77
C PRO A 134 -9.25 5.84 0.52
N LEU A 135 -10.38 6.12 -0.15
CA LEU A 135 -10.92 7.47 -0.28
C LEU A 135 -11.62 7.89 1.02
N ILE A 136 -11.23 9.05 1.56
CA ILE A 136 -11.73 9.57 2.83
C ILE A 136 -12.69 10.74 2.61
N GLU A 137 -13.99 10.47 2.71
CA GLU A 137 -15.06 11.47 2.47
C GLU A 137 -15.65 12.03 3.78
N GLY A 138 -15.63 11.24 4.86
CA GLY A 138 -16.28 11.59 6.13
C GLY A 138 -15.45 12.50 7.03
N ASP A 139 -16.11 13.49 7.65
CA ASP A 139 -15.51 14.42 8.62
C ASP A 139 -14.90 13.70 9.84
N ALA A 140 -15.59 12.68 10.35
CA ALA A 140 -15.15 11.83 11.44
C ALA A 140 -13.83 11.11 11.10
N MET A 141 -13.80 10.43 9.94
CA MET A 141 -12.61 9.75 9.43
C MET A 141 -11.45 10.71 9.24
N ARG A 142 -11.67 11.83 8.55
CA ARG A 142 -10.62 12.83 8.30
C ARG A 142 -9.99 13.33 9.59
N LYS A 143 -10.80 13.67 10.60
CA LYS A 143 -10.30 14.16 11.90
C LYS A 143 -9.54 13.05 12.65
N SER A 144 -10.06 11.83 12.64
CA SER A 144 -9.37 10.68 13.26
C SER A 144 -8.00 10.41 12.63
N LEU A 145 -7.90 10.43 11.30
CA LEU A 145 -6.61 10.25 10.62
C LEU A 145 -5.64 11.42 10.88
N ALA A 146 -6.15 12.64 11.03
CA ALA A 146 -5.34 13.80 11.41
C ALA A 146 -4.75 13.66 12.82
N PHE A 147 -5.56 13.26 13.81
CA PHE A 147 -5.10 13.02 15.17
C PHE A 147 -4.20 11.78 15.29
N TRP A 148 -4.48 10.73 14.51
CA TRP A 148 -3.59 9.58 14.39
C TRP A 148 -2.19 9.98 13.92
N ARG A 149 -2.12 10.73 12.82
CA ARG A 149 -0.85 11.26 12.29
C ARG A 149 -0.10 12.11 13.32
N GLU A 150 -0.81 13.02 14.00
CA GLU A 150 -0.25 13.86 15.07
C GLU A 150 0.33 12.99 16.20
N GLY A 151 -0.43 11.99 16.67
CA GLY A 151 -0.01 11.05 17.69
C GLY A 151 1.24 10.26 17.30
N GLN A 152 1.27 9.74 16.07
CA GLN A 152 2.42 9.00 15.53
C GLN A 152 3.66 9.88 15.41
N ARG A 153 3.54 11.14 14.97
CA ARG A 153 4.66 12.08 14.87
C ARG A 153 5.29 12.38 16.24
N LEU A 154 4.45 12.51 17.26
CA LEU A 154 4.87 12.84 18.62
C LEU A 154 5.37 11.64 19.43
N ARG A 155 5.15 10.43 18.95
CA ARG A 155 5.58 9.21 19.63
C ARG A 155 7.10 9.19 19.78
N GLY A 156 7.59 9.00 21.01
CA GLY A 156 9.03 9.06 21.32
C GLY A 156 9.64 10.46 21.35
N VAL A 157 8.89 11.50 20.96
CA VAL A 157 9.28 12.91 21.08
C VAL A 157 8.62 13.54 22.31
N HIS A 158 7.30 13.39 22.42
CA HIS A 158 6.51 13.93 23.53
C HIS A 158 5.33 13.00 23.86
N ASP A 159 5.59 12.00 24.70
CA ASP A 159 4.65 10.92 25.04
C ASP A 159 3.28 11.45 25.50
N SER A 160 3.22 12.56 26.25
CA SER A 160 1.96 13.14 26.73
C SER A 160 1.07 13.73 25.62
N TYR A 161 1.62 14.51 24.69
CA TYR A 161 0.84 15.02 23.56
C TYR A 161 0.52 13.90 22.55
N SER A 162 1.39 12.90 22.41
CA SER A 162 1.09 11.70 21.63
C SER A 162 -0.13 10.97 22.21
N PHE A 163 -0.16 10.74 23.53
CA PHE A 163 -1.29 10.14 24.23
C PHE A 163 -2.58 10.93 24.01
N LEU A 164 -2.55 12.26 24.21
CA LEU A 164 -3.71 13.12 23.97
C LEU A 164 -4.19 13.05 22.52
N SER A 165 -3.29 12.96 21.55
CA SER A 165 -3.64 12.89 20.13
C SER A 165 -4.38 11.58 19.81
N PHE A 166 -3.87 10.43 20.26
CA PHE A 166 -4.62 9.16 20.13
C PHE A 166 -5.94 9.19 20.90
N TYR A 167 -5.96 9.78 22.08
CA TYR A 167 -7.20 9.93 22.84
C TYR A 167 -8.26 10.77 22.08
N LYS A 168 -7.84 11.84 21.38
CA LYS A 168 -8.74 12.68 20.55
C LYS A 168 -9.38 11.89 19.40
N VAL A 169 -8.73 10.85 18.87
CA VAL A 169 -9.33 9.96 17.84
C VAL A 169 -10.66 9.41 18.33
N ILE A 170 -10.68 8.92 19.58
CA ILE A 170 -11.87 8.34 20.20
C ILE A 170 -12.79 9.46 20.70
N GLU A 171 -12.26 10.41 21.46
CA GLU A 171 -13.07 11.44 22.10
C GLU A 171 -13.89 12.28 21.12
N SER A 172 -13.30 12.67 20.00
CA SER A 172 -13.95 13.58 19.03
C SER A 172 -15.21 12.98 18.38
N GLN A 173 -15.46 11.68 18.59
CA GLN A 173 -16.58 10.94 18.02
C GLN A 173 -17.78 10.85 18.98
N PHE A 174 -17.59 11.22 20.25
CA PHE A 174 -18.65 11.22 21.25
C PHE A 174 -18.96 12.66 21.69
N SER A 175 -20.22 13.07 21.60
CA SER A 175 -20.66 14.34 22.19
C SER A 175 -20.43 14.35 23.71
N LYS A 176 -20.29 15.53 24.33
CA LYS A 176 -20.17 15.66 25.80
C LYS A 176 -21.27 14.93 26.57
N ALA A 177 -22.50 14.96 26.05
CA ALA A 177 -23.66 14.25 26.62
C ALA A 177 -23.52 12.71 26.58
N ARG A 178 -22.60 12.17 25.77
CA ARG A 178 -22.34 10.74 25.56
C ARG A 178 -21.04 10.26 26.22
N SER A 179 -20.51 10.99 27.20
CA SER A 179 -19.27 10.61 27.92
C SER A 179 -19.33 9.19 28.51
N LYS A 180 -20.49 8.74 28.99
CA LYS A 180 -20.71 7.36 29.46
C LYS A 180 -20.53 6.31 28.37
N GLN A 181 -20.98 6.59 27.14
CA GLN A 181 -20.84 5.66 26.00
C GLN A 181 -19.39 5.48 25.58
N LYS A 182 -18.58 6.56 25.64
CA LYS A 182 -17.13 6.49 25.41
C LYS A 182 -16.45 5.56 26.41
N VAL A 183 -16.75 5.70 27.71
CA VAL A 183 -16.18 4.83 28.75
C VAL A 183 -16.57 3.38 28.52
N GLU A 184 -17.83 3.13 28.19
CA GLU A 184 -18.30 1.78 27.88
C GLU A 184 -17.62 1.20 26.65
N TRP A 185 -17.46 1.99 25.59
CA TRP A 185 -16.75 1.56 24.37
C TRP A 185 -15.29 1.20 24.66
N ILE A 186 -14.58 2.01 25.46
CA ILE A 186 -13.20 1.69 25.87
C ILE A 186 -13.17 0.38 26.63
N ARG A 187 -14.08 0.19 27.59
CA ARG A 187 -14.17 -1.03 28.40
C ARG A 187 -14.44 -2.27 27.53
N SER A 188 -15.34 -2.18 26.55
CA SER A 188 -15.68 -3.31 25.68
C SER A 188 -14.58 -3.64 24.66
N ASN A 189 -13.70 -2.69 24.34
CA ASN A 189 -12.67 -2.87 23.31
C ASN A 189 -11.26 -3.13 23.86
N ILE A 190 -11.03 -2.92 25.15
CA ILE A 190 -9.70 -3.10 25.75
C ILE A 190 -9.21 -4.55 25.72
N GLU A 191 -10.14 -5.50 25.78
CA GLU A 191 -9.88 -6.95 25.69
C GLU A 191 -9.56 -7.41 24.27
N LEU A 192 -9.86 -6.56 23.28
CA LEU A 192 -9.72 -6.88 21.86
C LEU A 192 -8.44 -6.27 21.27
N LEU A 193 -7.57 -5.72 22.13
CA LEU A 193 -6.23 -5.27 21.77
C LEU A 193 -5.31 -6.49 21.65
N SER A 194 -4.24 -6.36 20.86
CA SER A 194 -3.24 -7.40 20.64
C SER A 194 -1.85 -6.93 21.11
N ASP A 195 -0.90 -7.86 21.12
CA ASP A 195 0.54 -7.60 21.27
C ASP A 195 0.88 -6.78 22.54
N ASP A 196 1.78 -5.80 22.41
CA ASP A 196 2.23 -4.93 23.51
C ASP A 196 1.07 -4.24 24.25
N ALA A 197 0.00 -3.89 23.53
CA ALA A 197 -1.18 -3.28 24.15
C ALA A 197 -1.93 -4.28 25.03
N ALA A 198 -2.11 -5.53 24.59
CA ALA A 198 -2.69 -6.59 25.41
C ALA A 198 -1.81 -6.90 26.63
N ALA A 199 -0.49 -6.97 26.44
CA ALA A 199 0.47 -7.20 27.52
C ALA A 199 0.36 -6.11 28.60
N ARG A 200 0.32 -4.84 28.21
CA ARG A 200 0.17 -3.72 29.14
C ARG A 200 -1.18 -3.72 29.87
N VAL A 201 -2.27 -4.06 29.18
CA VAL A 201 -3.59 -4.20 29.82
C VAL A 201 -3.57 -5.28 30.91
N ALA A 202 -2.90 -6.41 30.66
CA ALA A 202 -2.75 -7.48 31.64
C ALA A 202 -1.93 -7.03 32.87
N GLU A 203 -0.83 -6.29 32.66
CA GLU A 203 -0.03 -5.71 33.75
C GLU A 203 -0.87 -4.81 34.67
N LEU A 204 -1.59 -3.84 34.09
CA LEU A 204 -2.41 -2.88 34.86
C LEU A 204 -3.52 -3.60 35.67
N ARG A 205 -4.04 -4.72 35.16
CA ARG A 205 -5.01 -5.55 35.87
C ARG A 205 -4.40 -6.34 37.01
N ASN A 206 -3.21 -6.89 36.81
CA ASN A 206 -2.48 -7.59 37.87
C ASN A 206 -2.13 -6.65 39.04
N GLU A 207 -2.00 -5.36 38.76
CA GLU A 207 -1.89 -4.30 39.78
C GLU A 207 -3.23 -3.94 40.46
N GLY A 208 -4.35 -4.56 40.06
CA GLY A 208 -5.68 -4.30 40.61
C GLY A 208 -6.34 -3.00 40.10
N ARG A 209 -5.86 -2.43 38.99
CA ARG A 209 -6.41 -1.17 38.43
C ARG A 209 -7.61 -1.44 37.52
N ASP A 210 -8.62 -0.58 37.58
CA ASP A 210 -9.58 -0.42 36.48
C ASP A 210 -8.86 0.33 35.35
N VAL A 211 -8.45 -0.41 34.32
CA VAL A 211 -7.65 0.12 33.21
C VAL A 211 -8.36 1.27 32.48
N SER A 212 -9.68 1.19 32.30
CA SER A 212 -10.43 2.24 31.59
C SER A 212 -10.45 3.54 32.39
N ARG A 213 -10.63 3.42 33.71
CA ARG A 213 -10.58 4.54 34.63
C ARG A 213 -9.16 5.12 34.72
N HIS A 214 -8.16 4.27 34.85
CA HIS A 214 -6.73 4.64 34.92
C HIS A 214 -6.28 5.45 33.70
N LEU A 215 -6.61 5.01 32.47
CA LEU A 215 -6.28 5.73 31.24
C LEU A 215 -6.94 7.12 31.18
N PHE A 216 -8.12 7.28 31.79
CA PHE A 216 -8.82 8.57 31.83
C PHE A 216 -8.23 9.50 32.89
N GLU A 217 -8.11 9.04 34.15
CA GLU A 217 -7.68 9.86 35.29
C GLU A 217 -6.16 10.11 35.23
N SER A 218 -5.35 9.05 35.27
CA SER A 218 -3.88 9.13 35.34
C SER A 218 -3.20 9.34 33.97
N GLY A 219 -3.95 9.22 32.87
CA GLY A 219 -3.49 9.52 31.52
C GLY A 219 -4.00 10.88 31.04
N ARG A 220 -5.26 10.95 30.61
CA ARG A 220 -5.83 12.15 29.99
C ARG A 220 -5.92 13.35 30.95
N CYS A 221 -6.51 13.19 32.14
CA CYS A 221 -6.69 14.31 33.08
C CYS A 221 -5.33 14.80 33.61
N ALA A 222 -4.47 13.87 34.04
CA ALA A 222 -3.13 14.16 34.53
C ALA A 222 -2.22 14.92 33.55
N VAL A 223 -2.47 14.78 32.24
CA VAL A 223 -1.73 15.50 31.18
C VAL A 223 -2.41 16.82 30.79
N ALA A 224 -3.74 16.85 30.76
CA ALA A 224 -4.50 17.99 30.23
C ALA A 224 -4.84 19.07 31.28
N HIS A 225 -4.80 18.73 32.56
CA HIS A 225 -5.14 19.63 33.66
C HIS A 225 -3.90 19.91 34.52
N ALA A 226 -3.61 21.20 34.72
CA ALA A 226 -2.47 21.68 35.50
C ALA A 226 -2.89 22.15 36.92
N ALA A 227 -4.07 21.74 37.38
CA ALA A 227 -4.56 22.12 38.70
C ALA A 227 -3.79 21.33 39.78
N MET A 228 -3.11 22.03 40.69
CA MET A 228 -2.23 21.45 41.73
C MET A 228 -2.88 20.42 42.66
N GLU A 229 -4.21 20.30 42.66
CA GLU A 229 -4.97 19.36 43.50
C GLU A 229 -5.26 18.00 42.84
N GLU A 230 -4.94 17.82 41.55
CA GLU A 230 -5.09 16.55 40.83
C GLU A 230 -3.74 15.81 40.68
N GLU A 231 -3.76 14.50 40.40
CA GLU A 231 -2.55 13.74 40.07
C GLU A 231 -2.02 14.25 38.70
N ILE A 232 -0.99 15.11 38.69
CA ILE A 232 -0.39 15.68 37.46
C ILE A 232 0.79 14.80 37.00
N ILE A 233 0.98 14.67 35.69
CA ILE A 233 2.23 14.13 35.12
C ILE A 233 3.33 15.20 35.22
N ASP A 234 4.31 14.99 36.09
CA ASP A 234 5.47 15.86 36.18
C ASP A 234 6.54 15.44 35.15
N PRO A 235 6.88 16.29 34.15
CA PRO A 235 7.89 15.98 33.15
C PRO A 235 9.31 15.87 33.71
N ASP A 236 9.56 16.34 34.92
CA ASP A 236 10.85 16.21 35.61
C ASP A 236 10.92 14.95 36.48
N ILE A 237 9.81 14.19 36.62
CA ILE A 237 9.79 12.89 37.29
C ILE A 237 9.92 11.75 36.26
N PRO A 238 11.05 11.02 36.21
CA PRO A 238 11.25 9.97 35.22
C PRO A 238 10.23 8.81 35.30
N ARG A 239 9.69 8.55 36.49
CA ARG A 239 8.67 7.51 36.71
C ARG A 239 7.37 7.82 35.97
N ASP A 240 6.94 9.08 36.00
CA ASP A 240 5.68 9.51 35.38
C ASP A 240 5.79 9.44 33.85
N ARG A 241 6.96 9.83 33.31
CA ARG A 241 7.26 9.66 31.87
C ARG A 241 7.26 8.20 31.44
N ARG A 242 7.88 7.31 32.21
CA ARG A 242 7.89 5.86 31.91
C ARG A 242 6.47 5.29 31.93
N ARG A 243 5.70 5.57 32.98
CA ARG A 243 4.32 5.13 33.10
C ARG A 243 3.48 5.56 31.89
N LEU A 244 3.55 6.84 31.53
CA LEU A 244 2.76 7.37 30.41
C LEU A 244 3.17 6.76 29.06
N ARG A 245 4.48 6.51 28.86
CA ARG A 245 4.98 5.82 27.68
C ARG A 245 4.51 4.37 27.60
N GLU A 246 4.50 3.66 28.72
CA GLU A 246 3.97 2.29 28.79
C GLU A 246 2.47 2.29 28.48
N ASP A 247 1.70 3.25 29.01
CA ASP A 247 0.25 3.33 28.78
C ASP A 247 -0.10 3.83 27.36
N LEU A 248 0.82 4.54 26.69
CA LEU A 248 0.65 5.06 25.34
C LEU A 248 0.32 3.96 24.33
N VAL A 249 0.91 2.78 24.46
CA VAL A 249 0.67 1.66 23.53
C VAL A 249 -0.79 1.18 23.59
N VAL A 250 -1.42 1.23 24.76
CA VAL A 250 -2.83 0.91 24.94
C VAL A 250 -3.72 1.95 24.27
N MET A 251 -3.43 3.23 24.47
CA MET A 251 -4.21 4.31 23.87
C MET A 251 -4.07 4.35 22.34
N ALA A 252 -2.86 4.11 21.82
CA ALA A 252 -2.61 3.97 20.39
C ALA A 252 -3.38 2.78 19.80
N GLY A 253 -3.36 1.62 20.48
CA GLY A 253 -4.12 0.43 20.06
C GLY A 253 -5.63 0.67 20.01
N LEU A 254 -6.19 1.35 21.02
CA LEU A 254 -7.60 1.74 21.03
C LEU A 254 -7.94 2.70 19.88
N ALA A 255 -7.09 3.70 19.60
CA ALA A 255 -7.28 4.63 18.50
C ALA A 255 -7.22 3.93 17.12
N GLN A 256 -6.25 3.04 16.93
CA GLN A 256 -6.12 2.22 15.72
C GLN A 256 -7.36 1.36 15.51
N ARG A 257 -7.80 0.66 16.56
CA ARG A 257 -9.00 -0.16 16.54
C ARG A 257 -10.25 0.66 16.21
N TYR A 258 -10.39 1.86 16.77
CA TYR A 258 -11.51 2.74 16.46
C TYR A 258 -11.53 3.08 14.95
N ILE A 259 -10.39 3.49 14.39
CA ILE A 259 -10.30 3.84 12.97
C ILE A 259 -10.57 2.62 12.07
N ALA A 260 -9.98 1.47 12.39
CA ALA A 260 -10.09 0.27 11.58
C ALA A 260 -11.49 -0.37 11.65
N ASN A 261 -12.06 -0.50 12.85
CA ASN A 261 -13.29 -1.28 13.06
C ASN A 261 -14.56 -0.43 13.11
N GLU A 262 -14.53 0.74 13.76
CA GLU A 262 -15.73 1.58 13.91
C GLU A 262 -15.90 2.51 12.70
N LEU A 263 -14.80 3.06 12.19
CA LEU A 263 -14.82 3.90 11.00
C LEU A 263 -14.61 3.09 9.71
N GLY A 264 -14.21 1.82 9.81
CA GLY A 264 -14.03 0.95 8.65
C GLY A 264 -12.97 1.45 7.66
N VAL A 265 -11.95 2.17 8.14
CA VAL A 265 -10.84 2.66 7.30
C VAL A 265 -9.73 1.61 7.30
N PRO A 266 -9.51 0.87 6.21
CA PRO A 266 -8.50 -0.16 6.18
C PRO A 266 -7.10 0.46 6.02
N ASP A 267 -6.07 -0.24 6.51
CA ASP A 267 -4.67 0.04 6.18
C ASP A 267 -4.19 -0.87 5.04
N ARG A 268 -2.91 -0.75 4.67
CA ARG A 268 -2.31 -1.55 3.60
C ARG A 268 -2.38 -3.05 3.87
N SER A 269 -2.15 -3.48 5.11
CA SER A 269 -2.14 -4.89 5.50
C SER A 269 -3.55 -5.50 5.45
N VAL A 270 -4.56 -4.76 5.90
CA VAL A 270 -5.96 -5.17 5.81
C VAL A 270 -6.39 -5.27 4.36
N LEU A 271 -6.06 -4.26 3.52
CA LEU A 271 -6.43 -4.29 2.10
C LEU A 271 -5.77 -5.44 1.35
N TYR A 272 -4.49 -5.72 1.63
CA TYR A 272 -3.80 -6.87 1.05
C TYR A 272 -4.55 -8.19 1.31
N ARG A 273 -5.19 -8.36 2.47
CA ARG A 273 -5.88 -9.60 2.83
C ARG A 273 -7.35 -9.67 2.39
N THR A 274 -8.01 -8.52 2.23
CA THR A 274 -9.47 -8.45 2.16
C THR A 274 -10.01 -7.83 0.86
N ARG A 275 -9.17 -7.14 0.09
CA ARG A 275 -9.60 -6.51 -1.16
C ARG A 275 -9.95 -7.58 -2.18
N ASN A 276 -11.17 -7.48 -2.74
CA ASN A 276 -11.51 -8.24 -3.94
C ASN A 276 -10.80 -7.60 -5.14
N ARG A 277 -9.70 -8.22 -5.57
CA ARG A 277 -8.86 -7.77 -6.68
C ARG A 277 -9.54 -7.97 -8.03
N LEU A 278 -10.46 -8.93 -8.14
CA LEU A 278 -11.20 -9.24 -9.37
C LEU A 278 -12.45 -8.37 -9.54
N GLN A 279 -12.88 -7.65 -8.51
CA GLN A 279 -14.08 -6.80 -8.58
C GLN A 279 -14.07 -5.81 -9.77
N PRO A 280 -12.95 -5.16 -10.14
CA PRO A 280 -12.96 -4.24 -11.29
C PRO A 280 -13.30 -4.93 -12.61
N TRP A 281 -13.17 -6.26 -12.66
CA TRP A 281 -13.45 -7.09 -13.83
C TRP A 281 -14.88 -7.65 -13.85
N ASP A 282 -15.67 -7.44 -12.78
CA ASP A 282 -17.08 -7.83 -12.71
C ASP A 282 -17.90 -7.44 -13.95
N PRO A 283 -17.79 -6.21 -14.51
CA PRO A 283 -18.64 -5.81 -15.63
C PRO A 283 -18.35 -6.55 -16.94
N MET A 284 -17.27 -7.35 -17.00
CA MET A 284 -16.99 -8.21 -18.15
C MET A 284 -17.88 -9.45 -18.21
N PHE A 285 -18.43 -9.88 -17.06
CA PHE A 285 -19.22 -11.09 -16.96
C PHE A 285 -20.71 -10.77 -16.90
N HIS A 286 -21.53 -11.65 -17.44
CA HIS A 286 -22.97 -11.57 -17.23
C HIS A 286 -23.28 -11.75 -15.72
N PRO A 287 -24.23 -11.01 -15.12
CA PRO A 287 -24.49 -11.07 -13.68
C PRO A 287 -24.75 -12.48 -13.12
N VAL A 288 -25.40 -13.34 -13.91
CA VAL A 288 -25.65 -14.75 -13.55
C VAL A 288 -24.35 -15.55 -13.49
N THR A 289 -23.50 -15.44 -14.51
CA THR A 289 -22.16 -16.07 -14.55
C THR A 289 -21.31 -15.63 -13.35
N LEU A 290 -21.31 -14.32 -13.05
CA LEU A 290 -20.54 -13.79 -11.93
C LEU A 290 -21.05 -14.32 -10.57
N GLN A 291 -22.37 -14.45 -10.41
CA GLN A 291 -22.96 -15.04 -9.21
C GLN A 291 -22.55 -16.50 -9.03
N GLN A 292 -22.59 -17.29 -10.11
CA GLN A 292 -22.16 -18.70 -10.09
C GLN A 292 -20.67 -18.82 -9.73
N LEU A 293 -19.80 -18.03 -10.36
CA LEU A 293 -18.37 -18.01 -10.03
C LEU A 293 -18.14 -17.69 -8.54
N ARG A 294 -18.85 -16.69 -7.99
CA ARG A 294 -18.73 -16.31 -6.57
C ARG A 294 -19.29 -17.34 -5.59
N SER A 295 -20.28 -18.14 -6.00
CA SER A 295 -20.81 -19.24 -5.17
C SER A 295 -19.98 -20.52 -5.29
N GLY A 296 -18.95 -20.52 -6.12
CA GLY A 296 -18.12 -21.70 -6.37
C GLY A 296 -18.75 -22.69 -7.36
N GLU A 297 -19.79 -22.27 -8.07
CA GLU A 297 -20.48 -23.06 -9.09
C GLU A 297 -19.77 -22.99 -10.45
N TYR A 298 -20.19 -23.88 -11.36
CA TYR A 298 -19.70 -23.94 -12.74
C TYR A 298 -20.66 -23.19 -13.66
N PRO A 299 -20.24 -22.07 -14.28
CA PRO A 299 -21.04 -21.39 -15.29
C PRO A 299 -20.95 -22.11 -16.65
N ASP A 300 -22.08 -22.23 -17.35
CA ASP A 300 -22.13 -22.84 -18.70
C ASP A 300 -21.49 -21.96 -19.78
N ASP A 301 -21.40 -20.64 -19.53
CA ASP A 301 -20.84 -19.67 -20.47
C ASP A 301 -20.09 -18.55 -19.71
N LEU A 302 -18.82 -18.35 -20.09
CA LEU A 302 -17.96 -17.25 -19.63
C LEU A 302 -18.01 -16.04 -20.56
N GLY A 303 -18.89 -16.06 -21.58
CA GLY A 303 -19.02 -15.06 -22.61
C GLY A 303 -17.72 -14.88 -23.39
N ASN A 304 -17.38 -13.63 -23.67
CA ASN A 304 -16.15 -13.27 -24.40
C ASN A 304 -14.92 -13.15 -23.48
N PHE A 305 -14.91 -13.83 -22.33
CA PHE A 305 -13.73 -13.89 -21.48
C PHE A 305 -12.69 -14.85 -22.06
N ASP A 306 -13.12 -16.03 -22.51
CA ASP A 306 -12.28 -16.89 -23.33
C ASP A 306 -11.96 -16.18 -24.65
N ASN A 307 -10.70 -16.26 -25.09
CA ASN A 307 -10.16 -15.56 -26.25
C ASN A 307 -10.02 -14.04 -26.11
N ARG A 308 -10.23 -13.48 -24.91
CA ARG A 308 -9.99 -12.05 -24.65
C ARG A 308 -8.50 -11.75 -24.68
N ILE A 309 -8.16 -10.52 -25.08
CA ILE A 309 -6.79 -10.02 -25.03
C ILE A 309 -6.54 -9.40 -23.65
N VAL A 310 -5.44 -9.82 -23.02
CA VAL A 310 -4.94 -9.31 -21.76
C VAL A 310 -3.45 -9.01 -21.91
N SER A 311 -2.95 -7.96 -21.28
CA SER A 311 -1.51 -7.73 -21.15
C SER A 311 -1.02 -8.21 -19.79
N ILE A 312 0.19 -8.76 -19.74
CA ILE A 312 0.89 -9.06 -18.49
C ILE A 312 1.97 -8.00 -18.28
N GLY A 313 1.94 -7.36 -17.11
CA GLY A 313 2.87 -6.29 -16.74
C GLY A 313 3.50 -6.50 -15.37
N LEU A 314 4.43 -5.61 -15.04
CA LEU A 314 5.00 -5.49 -13.71
C LEU A 314 4.63 -4.11 -13.16
N TRP A 315 3.98 -4.06 -12.01
CA TRP A 315 3.69 -2.77 -11.37
C TRP A 315 4.99 -2.13 -10.86
N PRO A 316 5.21 -0.81 -11.08
CA PRO A 316 4.38 0.16 -11.80
C PRO A 316 4.82 0.42 -13.25
N ASP A 317 5.65 -0.45 -13.84
CA ASP A 317 6.26 -0.24 -15.17
C ASP A 317 5.29 -0.48 -16.33
N GLY A 318 4.17 -1.16 -16.09
CA GLY A 318 3.19 -1.51 -17.11
C GLY A 318 3.52 -2.82 -17.83
N ALA A 319 2.98 -2.98 -19.04
CA ALA A 319 3.08 -4.23 -19.80
C ALA A 319 4.54 -4.59 -20.16
N ILE A 320 4.88 -5.87 -20.02
CA ILE A 320 6.18 -6.39 -20.45
C ILE A 320 6.17 -6.49 -21.98
N ARG A 321 7.26 -6.06 -22.62
CA ARG A 321 7.43 -6.21 -24.07
C ARG A 321 7.40 -7.69 -24.47
N GLY A 322 6.56 -8.05 -25.42
CA GLY A 322 6.27 -9.42 -25.83
C GLY A 322 5.06 -10.05 -25.11
N MET A 323 4.49 -9.36 -24.12
CA MET A 323 3.30 -9.79 -23.34
C MET A 323 2.20 -8.72 -23.30
N GLU A 324 2.25 -7.73 -24.18
CA GLU A 324 1.21 -6.69 -24.29
C GLU A 324 -0.11 -7.24 -24.82
N ARG A 325 -0.04 -8.36 -25.56
CA ARG A 325 -1.18 -9.00 -26.23
C ARG A 325 -1.15 -10.51 -26.03
N MET A 326 -1.61 -10.94 -24.86
CA MET A 326 -1.81 -12.35 -24.54
C MET A 326 -3.29 -12.70 -24.74
N ILE A 327 -3.55 -13.85 -25.34
CA ILE A 327 -4.89 -14.39 -25.53
C ILE A 327 -5.19 -15.30 -24.33
N VAL A 328 -6.30 -15.03 -23.65
CA VAL A 328 -6.83 -15.88 -22.59
C VAL A 328 -7.37 -17.16 -23.20
N ARG A 329 -6.89 -18.33 -22.76
CA ARG A 329 -7.44 -19.64 -23.09
C ARG A 329 -7.89 -20.34 -21.81
N VAL A 330 -9.19 -20.36 -21.55
CA VAL A 330 -9.73 -21.01 -20.35
C VAL A 330 -9.49 -22.52 -20.46
N GLN A 331 -8.79 -23.07 -19.48
CA GLN A 331 -8.47 -24.51 -19.40
C GLN A 331 -9.52 -25.25 -18.59
N SER A 332 -9.90 -24.69 -17.44
CA SER A 332 -10.88 -25.30 -16.55
C SER A 332 -11.57 -24.23 -15.68
N VAL A 333 -12.75 -24.57 -15.17
CA VAL A 333 -13.41 -23.83 -14.09
C VAL A 333 -13.77 -24.83 -13.01
N SER A 334 -13.29 -24.61 -11.79
CA SER A 334 -13.56 -25.49 -10.66
C SER A 334 -13.69 -24.66 -9.39
N GLN A 335 -14.76 -24.89 -8.61
CA GLN A 335 -15.01 -24.18 -7.36
C GLN A 335 -14.99 -22.65 -7.50
N GLY A 336 -15.48 -22.12 -8.63
CA GLY A 336 -15.45 -20.67 -8.91
C GLY A 336 -14.09 -20.10 -9.29
N VAL A 337 -13.07 -20.95 -9.44
CA VAL A 337 -11.74 -20.56 -9.91
C VAL A 337 -11.63 -20.82 -11.40
N ILE A 338 -11.29 -19.80 -12.18
CA ILE A 338 -10.96 -19.93 -13.61
C ILE A 338 -9.47 -20.19 -13.73
N GLU A 339 -9.09 -21.36 -14.25
CA GLU A 339 -7.73 -21.66 -14.68
C GLU A 339 -7.59 -21.29 -16.16
N ALA A 340 -6.70 -20.36 -16.48
CA ALA A 340 -6.47 -19.89 -17.83
C ALA A 340 -4.99 -19.97 -18.21
N ALA A 341 -4.72 -20.37 -19.45
CA ALA A 341 -3.44 -20.17 -20.08
C ALA A 341 -3.46 -18.84 -20.82
N LEU A 342 -2.55 -17.93 -20.46
CA LEU A 342 -2.34 -16.68 -21.18
C LEU A 342 -1.25 -16.94 -22.21
N VAL A 343 -1.58 -16.80 -23.49
CA VAL A 343 -0.71 -17.22 -24.60
C VAL A 343 -0.44 -16.04 -25.54
N ASN A 344 0.82 -15.77 -25.89
CA ASN A 344 1.11 -14.70 -26.87
C ASN A 344 0.59 -15.08 -28.27
N GLU A 345 0.49 -14.11 -29.18
CA GLU A 345 -0.04 -14.33 -30.54
C GLU A 345 0.72 -15.41 -31.34
N ARG A 346 2.01 -15.60 -31.04
CA ARG A 346 2.88 -16.61 -31.68
C ARG A 346 2.81 -17.98 -31.03
N GLU A 347 2.03 -18.11 -29.95
CA GLU A 347 1.90 -19.33 -29.18
C GLU A 347 3.22 -19.86 -28.60
N THR A 348 4.25 -19.02 -28.46
CA THR A 348 5.57 -19.37 -27.95
C THR A 348 5.74 -19.09 -26.46
N VAL A 349 4.96 -18.19 -25.89
CA VAL A 349 5.01 -17.84 -24.45
C VAL A 349 3.67 -18.19 -23.81
N ILE A 350 3.71 -18.98 -22.73
CA ILE A 350 2.54 -19.30 -21.92
C ILE A 350 2.77 -18.86 -20.48
N VAL A 351 1.77 -18.22 -19.88
CA VAL A 351 1.70 -17.96 -18.44
C VAL A 351 0.39 -18.51 -17.91
N ALA A 352 0.45 -19.38 -16.90
CA ALA A 352 -0.76 -19.86 -16.24
C ALA A 352 -1.29 -18.80 -15.27
N ALA A 353 -2.60 -18.54 -15.31
CA ALA A 353 -3.29 -17.63 -14.42
C ALA A 353 -4.49 -18.31 -13.76
N TYR A 354 -4.75 -17.96 -12.51
CA TYR A 354 -5.89 -18.42 -11.72
C TYR A 354 -6.68 -17.21 -11.24
N LEU A 355 -7.97 -17.17 -11.56
CA LEU A 355 -8.89 -16.13 -11.10
C LEU A 355 -9.88 -16.76 -10.12
N ASP A 356 -9.63 -16.59 -8.82
CA ASP A 356 -10.44 -17.10 -7.73
C ASP A 356 -11.51 -16.07 -7.36
N PHE A 357 -12.71 -16.22 -7.94
CA PHE A 357 -13.83 -15.31 -7.68
C PHE A 357 -14.42 -15.41 -6.26
N PRO A 358 -14.53 -16.59 -5.64
CA PRO A 358 -14.98 -16.70 -4.25
C PRO A 358 -14.13 -15.89 -3.27
N HIS A 359 -12.82 -15.89 -3.43
CA HIS A 359 -11.90 -15.14 -2.55
C HIS A 359 -11.51 -13.77 -3.11
N GLY A 360 -11.82 -13.49 -4.39
CA GLY A 360 -11.50 -12.23 -5.05
C GLY A 360 -10.01 -12.05 -5.30
N VAL A 361 -9.30 -13.13 -5.63
CA VAL A 361 -7.84 -13.13 -5.81
C VAL A 361 -7.46 -13.56 -7.22
N ALA A 362 -6.42 -12.94 -7.78
CA ALA A 362 -5.78 -13.36 -9.02
C ALA A 362 -4.37 -13.83 -8.71
N HIS A 363 -3.94 -14.92 -9.35
CA HIS A 363 -2.58 -15.43 -9.24
C HIS A 363 -2.01 -15.73 -10.62
N ILE A 364 -0.71 -15.50 -10.79
CA ILE A 364 0.06 -16.08 -11.88
C ILE A 364 0.91 -17.23 -11.33
N ASN A 365 0.98 -18.31 -12.08
CA ASN A 365 1.86 -19.43 -11.78
C ASN A 365 2.96 -19.48 -12.84
N ILE A 366 4.12 -18.98 -12.45
CA ILE A 366 5.31 -18.91 -13.30
C ILE A 366 5.97 -20.28 -13.51
N GLU A 367 5.68 -21.29 -12.68
CA GLU A 367 6.21 -22.65 -12.83
C GLU A 367 5.43 -23.49 -13.85
N ARG A 368 4.12 -23.24 -13.98
CA ARG A 368 3.26 -23.85 -15.01
C ARG A 368 3.29 -23.07 -16.34
N GLY A 369 3.98 -21.94 -16.38
CA GLY A 369 4.28 -21.18 -17.59
C GLY A 369 5.62 -21.58 -18.20
N GLY A 370 5.91 -21.03 -19.37
CA GLY A 370 7.19 -21.26 -20.02
C GLY A 370 7.24 -20.74 -21.44
N VAL A 371 8.38 -20.99 -22.07
CA VAL A 371 8.59 -20.75 -23.49
C VAL A 371 8.57 -22.10 -24.20
N ARG A 372 7.67 -22.27 -25.16
CA ARG A 372 7.48 -23.51 -25.91
C ARG A 372 7.82 -23.36 -27.38
N ASP A 373 8.22 -24.48 -27.98
CA ASP A 373 8.32 -24.61 -29.42
C ASP A 373 6.92 -24.89 -29.98
N GLY A 374 6.37 -23.92 -30.71
CA GLY A 374 5.05 -24.03 -31.35
C GLY A 374 5.19 -24.44 -32.82
N GLU A 375 4.30 -23.94 -33.68
CA GLU A 375 4.51 -23.99 -35.13
C GLU A 375 5.68 -23.10 -35.58
N SER A 376 6.02 -22.10 -34.75
CA SER A 376 7.16 -21.23 -34.93
C SER A 376 8.09 -21.32 -33.71
N PRO A 377 9.41 -21.34 -33.93
CA PRO A 377 10.36 -21.35 -32.82
C PRO A 377 10.30 -20.06 -32.00
N PRO A 378 10.56 -20.12 -30.69
CA PRO A 378 10.64 -18.92 -29.85
C PRO A 378 11.80 -18.03 -30.26
N LEU A 379 11.56 -16.72 -30.23
CA LEU A 379 12.57 -15.69 -30.50
C LEU A 379 13.24 -15.24 -29.19
N GLU A 380 14.36 -14.54 -29.29
CA GLU A 380 15.00 -13.91 -28.12
C GLU A 380 14.01 -13.02 -27.34
N GLU A 381 13.14 -12.30 -28.04
CA GLU A 381 12.12 -11.45 -27.41
C GLU A 381 11.14 -12.27 -26.54
N ASP A 382 10.78 -13.48 -26.95
CA ASP A 382 9.89 -14.37 -26.19
C ASP A 382 10.56 -14.84 -24.89
N LEU A 383 11.84 -15.24 -24.99
CA LEU A 383 12.66 -15.63 -23.84
C LEU A 383 12.79 -14.47 -22.86
N ARG A 384 13.14 -13.30 -23.38
CA ARG A 384 13.33 -12.09 -22.58
C ARG A 384 12.04 -11.66 -21.90
N ALA A 385 10.89 -11.75 -22.57
CA ALA A 385 9.59 -11.45 -21.99
C ALA A 385 9.28 -12.38 -20.81
N PHE A 386 9.38 -13.70 -21.02
CA PHE A 386 9.10 -14.69 -19.98
C PHE A 386 10.04 -14.56 -18.79
N TYR A 387 11.36 -14.48 -19.02
CA TYR A 387 12.32 -14.38 -17.92
C TYR A 387 12.26 -13.04 -17.20
N THR A 388 11.86 -11.97 -17.88
CA THR A 388 11.58 -10.67 -17.24
C THR A 388 10.44 -10.82 -16.24
N LEU A 389 9.33 -11.45 -16.62
CA LEU A 389 8.25 -11.77 -15.68
C LEU A 389 8.77 -12.64 -14.54
N TYR A 390 9.38 -13.78 -14.88
CA TYR A 390 9.84 -14.79 -13.94
C TYR A 390 10.74 -14.22 -12.84
N TYR A 391 11.86 -13.59 -13.20
CA TYR A 391 12.85 -13.13 -12.22
C TYR A 391 12.38 -11.91 -11.42
N ASN A 392 11.57 -11.03 -12.01
CA ASN A 392 11.04 -9.88 -11.27
C ASN A 392 9.98 -10.33 -10.26
N VAL A 393 9.11 -11.27 -10.62
CA VAL A 393 8.12 -11.86 -9.73
C VAL A 393 8.79 -12.61 -8.57
N LEU A 394 9.85 -13.38 -8.84
CA LEU A 394 10.70 -13.97 -7.78
C LEU A 394 11.39 -12.92 -6.92
N GLY A 395 11.72 -11.76 -7.50
CA GLY A 395 12.23 -10.57 -6.82
C GLY A 395 11.17 -9.79 -6.04
N ASN A 396 9.97 -10.36 -5.81
CA ASN A 396 8.83 -9.73 -5.13
C ASN A 396 8.21 -8.53 -5.85
N ARG A 397 8.40 -8.39 -7.17
CA ARG A 397 7.62 -7.43 -7.96
C ARG A 397 6.19 -7.96 -8.13
N VAL A 398 5.23 -7.05 -8.17
CA VAL A 398 3.83 -7.37 -8.38
C VAL A 398 3.59 -7.50 -9.88
N ALA A 399 3.08 -8.64 -10.32
CA ALA A 399 2.58 -8.78 -11.69
C ALA A 399 1.15 -8.23 -11.77
N GLU A 400 0.82 -7.61 -12.89
CA GLU A 400 -0.51 -7.07 -13.17
C GLU A 400 -1.07 -7.68 -14.45
N LEU A 401 -2.36 -8.01 -14.43
CA LEU A 401 -3.13 -8.30 -15.63
C LEU A 401 -3.95 -7.08 -15.99
N THR A 402 -3.87 -6.63 -17.24
CA THR A 402 -4.63 -5.48 -17.72
C THR A 402 -5.44 -5.84 -18.96
N ILE A 403 -6.72 -5.43 -18.96
CA ILE A 403 -7.63 -5.55 -20.09
C ILE A 403 -8.11 -4.15 -20.43
N ASP A 404 -8.11 -3.79 -21.72
CA ASP A 404 -8.51 -2.46 -22.18
C ASP A 404 -9.90 -2.07 -21.66
N GLY A 405 -9.98 -0.87 -21.09
CA GLY A 405 -11.22 -0.32 -20.52
C GLY A 405 -11.53 -0.77 -19.09
N PHE A 406 -10.70 -1.60 -18.48
CA PHE A 406 -10.84 -2.05 -17.09
C PHE A 406 -9.64 -1.65 -16.24
N GLU A 407 -9.83 -1.59 -14.93
CA GLU A 407 -8.74 -1.39 -13.99
C GLU A 407 -7.77 -2.60 -14.03
N PRO A 408 -6.45 -2.38 -13.91
CA PRO A 408 -5.49 -3.47 -13.75
C PRO A 408 -5.78 -4.31 -12.50
N VAL A 409 -5.51 -5.60 -12.60
CA VAL A 409 -5.61 -6.56 -11.49
C VAL A 409 -4.23 -6.98 -11.04
N ASP A 410 -3.88 -6.59 -9.82
CA ASP A 410 -2.66 -7.05 -9.15
C ASP A 410 -2.76 -8.56 -8.87
N CYS A 411 -1.76 -9.33 -9.27
CA CYS A 411 -1.68 -10.75 -8.98
C CYS A 411 -0.91 -11.01 -7.68
N GLU A 412 -1.48 -11.84 -6.81
CA GLU A 412 -0.74 -12.43 -5.71
C GLU A 412 0.24 -13.46 -6.25
N VAL A 413 1.50 -13.33 -5.82
CA VAL A 413 2.55 -14.26 -6.22
C VAL A 413 2.65 -15.36 -5.17
N VAL A 414 2.43 -16.61 -5.58
CA VAL A 414 2.79 -17.76 -4.78
C VAL A 414 4.26 -18.06 -5.05
N ILE A 415 5.16 -17.53 -4.22
CA ILE A 415 6.59 -17.87 -4.28
C ILE A 415 6.82 -19.08 -3.37
N PRO A 416 7.42 -20.18 -3.87
CA PRO A 416 7.96 -21.22 -3.01
C PRO A 416 8.89 -20.64 -1.95
N VAL A 417 8.57 -20.92 -0.69
CA VAL A 417 9.42 -20.56 0.45
C VAL A 417 10.78 -21.22 0.21
N ASN A 418 11.86 -20.43 0.10
CA ASN A 418 13.29 -20.83 -0.11
C ASN A 418 13.95 -20.50 -1.47
N MET A 419 13.42 -19.59 -2.30
CA MET A 419 14.21 -19.06 -3.42
C MET A 419 15.00 -17.80 -3.02
N MET A 420 16.33 -17.91 -2.97
CA MET A 420 17.24 -16.77 -2.95
C MET A 420 17.76 -16.54 -4.36
N LEU A 421 17.41 -15.40 -4.97
CA LEU A 421 18.07 -14.95 -6.19
C LEU A 421 19.53 -14.63 -5.87
N THR A 422 20.45 -15.25 -6.59
CA THR A 422 21.90 -15.01 -6.46
C THR A 422 22.37 -13.78 -7.25
N LEU A 423 21.53 -13.30 -8.18
CA LEU A 423 21.75 -12.14 -9.02
C LEU A 423 20.52 -11.20 -8.98
N PRO A 424 20.71 -9.89 -9.17
CA PRO A 424 19.59 -8.98 -9.44
C PRO A 424 18.76 -9.46 -10.64
N PRO A 425 17.43 -9.24 -10.66
CA PRO A 425 16.56 -9.76 -11.73
C PRO A 425 17.02 -9.42 -13.16
N HIS A 426 17.48 -8.20 -13.40
CA HIS A 426 17.94 -7.80 -14.73
C HIS A 426 19.20 -8.56 -15.19
N GLU A 427 20.14 -8.83 -14.29
CA GLU A 427 21.34 -9.63 -14.59
C GLU A 427 20.98 -11.11 -14.79
N ALA A 428 20.05 -11.63 -14.00
CA ALA A 428 19.55 -13.00 -14.15
C ALA A 428 18.88 -13.20 -15.51
N VAL A 429 18.07 -12.23 -15.96
CA VAL A 429 17.45 -12.25 -17.29
C VAL A 429 18.52 -12.33 -18.38
N GLU A 430 19.52 -11.44 -18.38
CA GLU A 430 20.56 -11.47 -19.41
C GLU A 430 21.36 -12.78 -19.40
N ALA A 431 21.73 -13.27 -18.21
CA ALA A 431 22.48 -14.51 -18.06
C ALA A 431 21.70 -15.70 -18.62
N THR A 432 20.42 -15.84 -18.26
CA THR A 432 19.58 -16.95 -18.72
C THR A 432 19.28 -16.87 -20.20
N VAL A 433 18.94 -15.69 -20.74
CA VAL A 433 18.71 -15.52 -22.18
C VAL A 433 19.98 -15.90 -22.96
N SER A 434 21.15 -15.46 -22.51
CA SER A 434 22.43 -15.79 -23.15
C SER A 434 22.74 -17.29 -23.11
N GLU A 435 22.55 -17.93 -21.95
CA GLU A 435 22.77 -19.36 -21.77
C GLU A 435 21.85 -20.18 -22.68
N VAL A 436 20.57 -19.84 -22.71
CA VAL A 436 19.58 -20.51 -23.53
C VAL A 436 19.89 -20.31 -25.02
N LEU A 437 20.25 -19.11 -25.48
CA LEU A 437 20.64 -18.89 -26.87
C LEU A 437 21.91 -19.68 -27.24
N ALA A 438 22.90 -19.76 -26.34
CA ALA A 438 24.14 -20.49 -26.55
C ALA A 438 23.94 -22.01 -26.60
N LYS A 439 23.02 -22.53 -25.78
CA LYS A 439 22.70 -23.96 -25.72
C LYS A 439 21.93 -24.46 -26.96
N TYR A 440 21.13 -23.60 -27.58
CA TYR A 440 20.18 -24.03 -28.61
C TYR A 440 20.42 -23.45 -30.01
N GLY A 441 21.43 -22.60 -30.24
CA GLY A 441 21.89 -22.25 -31.60
C GLY A 441 20.75 -21.93 -32.57
N HIS A 442 20.01 -20.84 -32.29
CA HIS A 442 18.69 -20.53 -32.85
C HIS A 442 17.59 -21.54 -32.44
N ALA A 443 16.78 -21.10 -31.46
CA ALA A 443 15.53 -21.67 -30.93
C ALA A 443 15.64 -22.75 -29.82
N PRO A 444 15.34 -22.39 -28.55
CA PRO A 444 15.33 -23.32 -27.42
C PRO A 444 13.96 -23.92 -27.05
N VAL A 445 14.02 -25.12 -26.47
CA VAL A 445 13.04 -25.66 -25.52
C VAL A 445 13.56 -25.35 -24.10
N ALA A 446 12.80 -24.63 -23.28
CA ALA A 446 13.11 -24.46 -21.86
C ALA A 446 11.84 -24.67 -21.03
N GLU A 447 11.70 -25.86 -20.46
CA GLU A 447 10.88 -26.04 -19.25
C GLU A 447 11.56 -25.29 -18.10
N ALA A 448 10.76 -24.69 -17.22
CA ALA A 448 11.27 -24.01 -16.03
C ALA A 448 12.28 -24.91 -15.28
N PRO A 449 13.40 -24.37 -14.77
CA PRO A 449 14.38 -25.18 -14.05
C PRO A 449 13.68 -25.89 -12.88
N THR A 450 13.62 -27.22 -12.96
CA THR A 450 13.11 -28.07 -11.88
C THR A 450 14.10 -28.02 -10.73
N ILE A 451 13.71 -27.40 -9.62
CA ILE A 451 14.45 -27.49 -8.36
C ILE A 451 14.26 -28.92 -7.85
N PRO A 452 15.34 -29.65 -7.48
CA PRO A 452 15.22 -31.01 -6.99
C PRO A 452 14.37 -31.02 -5.71
N ASN A 453 13.32 -31.86 -5.71
CA ASN A 453 12.57 -32.19 -4.51
C ASN A 453 13.53 -32.84 -3.50
N HIS A 454 13.90 -32.11 -2.46
CA HIS A 454 14.46 -32.71 -1.27
C HIS A 454 13.31 -33.21 -0.41
N THR A 455 13.21 -34.55 -0.35
CA THR A 455 12.35 -35.33 0.56
C THR A 455 12.50 -34.94 2.02
#